data_AF-A0A954YFC4-F1
#
_entry.id   AF-A0A954YFC4-F1
#
_cell.length_a   1.000
_cell.length_b   1.000
_cell.length_c   1.000
_cell.angle_alpha   90.00
_cell.angle_beta   90.00
_cell.angle_gamma   90.00
#
_symmetry.space_group_name_H-M   'P 1'
#
loop_
_entity.id
_entity.type
_entity.pdbx_description
1 polymer ?
#
loop_
_entity_poly.entity_id
_entity_poly.type
_entity_poly.pdbx_seq_one_letter_code
_entity_poly.pdbx_strand_id
1 'polypeptide(L)'
;MTRKKSCFPCYGMQWGSALYLYPIEDTLVETFGRPPRPNLVNETRMYGGVWTHTAPSTWTLTWSAATIKDYYLNNILIHELGHLLDDRNSGYVDRERYAEWFAIEYGFRPTQASRHSASGRRRGVKRRHHA
;
A
#
# COMPACT_ATOMS: atom_id res chain seq x y z
N MET A 1 -15.85 10.52 -0.57
CA MET A 1 -15.67 9.38 0.35
C MET A 1 -16.68 8.35 -0.09
N THR A 2 -16.25 7.13 -0.41
CA THR A 2 -17.21 6.04 -0.63
C THR A 2 -17.88 5.69 0.71
N ARG A 3 -19.11 5.15 0.65
CA ARG A 3 -19.92 4.81 1.83
C ARG A 3 -19.22 3.82 2.78
N LYS A 4 -18.25 3.02 2.29
CA LYS A 4 -17.46 2.10 3.13
C LYS A 4 -16.33 2.81 3.88
N LYS A 5 -15.60 3.74 3.25
CA LYS A 5 -14.54 4.51 3.90
C LYS A 5 -15.03 5.51 4.96
N SER A 6 -16.34 5.83 4.95
CA SER A 6 -16.98 6.57 6.05
C SER A 6 -17.30 5.70 7.27
N CYS A 7 -17.43 4.39 7.09
CA CYS A 7 -17.69 3.45 8.20
C CYS A 7 -16.41 2.82 8.74
N PHE A 8 -15.37 2.67 7.92
CA PHE A 8 -14.07 2.16 8.30
C PHE A 8 -12.98 3.14 7.83
N PRO A 9 -12.44 3.99 8.73
CA PRO A 9 -11.46 5.01 8.36
C PRO A 9 -10.10 4.43 7.95
N CYS A 10 -9.85 3.17 8.29
CA CYS A 10 -8.66 2.40 7.97
C CYS A 10 -9.04 1.06 7.32
N TYR A 11 -8.08 0.45 6.62
CA TYR A 11 -8.21 -0.89 6.02
C TYR A 11 -7.63 -2.00 6.90
N GLY A 12 -6.98 -1.64 7.99
CA GLY A 12 -6.40 -2.53 8.98
C GLY A 12 -6.61 -1.98 10.38
N MET A 13 -6.63 -2.87 11.36
CA MET A 13 -6.58 -2.51 12.78
C MET A 13 -6.00 -3.66 13.60
N GLN A 14 -4.93 -3.37 14.33
CA GLN A 14 -4.46 -4.22 15.41
C GLN A 14 -5.27 -3.98 16.70
N TRP A 15 -5.79 -5.06 17.31
CA TRP A 15 -6.44 -4.99 18.62
C TRP A 15 -6.07 -6.21 19.48
N GLY A 16 -5.37 -5.97 20.58
CA GLY A 16 -4.83 -7.05 21.42
C GLY A 16 -3.81 -7.90 20.64
N SER A 17 -3.99 -9.21 20.62
CA SER A 17 -3.16 -10.11 19.81
C SER A 17 -3.72 -10.39 18.40
N ALA A 18 -4.79 -9.70 18.01
CA ALA A 18 -5.50 -9.94 16.76
C ALA A 18 -5.28 -8.80 15.75
N LEU A 19 -5.24 -9.17 14.46
CA LEU A 19 -5.23 -8.25 13.34
C LEU A 19 -6.56 -8.35 12.59
N TYR A 20 -7.19 -7.21 12.35
CA TYR A 20 -8.41 -7.09 11.57
C TYR A 20 -8.08 -6.41 10.25
N LEU A 21 -8.50 -7.02 9.15
CA LEU A 21 -8.34 -6.48 7.80
C LEU A 21 -9.73 -6.24 7.20
N TYR A 22 -10.01 -4.99 6.81
CA TYR A 22 -11.32 -4.60 6.29
C TYR A 22 -11.37 -4.62 4.76
N PRO A 23 -12.45 -5.11 4.15
CA PRO A 23 -12.55 -5.22 2.69
C PRO A 23 -12.29 -3.88 1.97
N ILE A 24 -11.54 -3.97 0.86
CA ILE A 24 -11.42 -2.90 -0.13
C ILE A 24 -12.58 -2.97 -1.14
N GLU A 25 -12.85 -1.86 -1.81
CA GLU A 25 -13.86 -1.79 -2.88
C GLU A 25 -13.53 -2.78 -4.00
N ASP A 26 -14.51 -3.60 -4.36
CA ASP A 26 -14.46 -4.59 -5.42
C ASP A 26 -14.28 -3.96 -6.81
N THR A 27 -14.76 -2.73 -6.98
CA THR A 27 -14.58 -1.91 -8.18
C THR A 27 -13.13 -1.54 -8.45
N LEU A 28 -12.23 -1.71 -7.47
CA LEU A 28 -10.83 -1.26 -7.51
C LEU A 28 -10.68 0.26 -7.73
N VAL A 29 -11.74 1.01 -7.49
CA VAL A 29 -11.79 2.47 -7.63
C VAL A 29 -12.32 3.08 -6.34
N GLU A 30 -11.53 3.98 -5.77
CA GLU A 30 -11.91 4.74 -4.59
C GLU A 30 -12.13 6.22 -4.93
N THR A 31 -13.25 6.79 -4.46
CA THR A 31 -13.63 8.17 -4.78
C THR A 31 -13.57 9.10 -3.57
N PHE A 32 -12.85 10.21 -3.73
CA PHE A 32 -12.59 11.22 -2.72
C PHE A 32 -13.20 12.56 -3.18
N GLY A 33 -13.95 13.21 -2.29
CA GLY A 33 -14.58 14.52 -2.55
C GLY A 33 -13.70 15.70 -2.14
N ARG A 34 -12.47 15.42 -1.72
CA ARG A 34 -11.44 16.39 -1.33
C ARG A 34 -10.10 15.88 -1.86
N PRO A 35 -9.14 16.78 -2.12
CA PRO A 35 -7.79 16.38 -2.47
C PRO A 35 -7.22 15.40 -1.43
N PRO A 36 -6.58 14.29 -1.88
CA PRO A 36 -5.92 13.37 -0.97
C PRO A 36 -4.72 14.03 -0.29
N ARG A 37 -4.39 13.56 0.92
CA ARG A 37 -3.18 14.00 1.62
C ARG A 37 -1.94 13.55 0.85
N PRO A 38 -0.85 14.35 0.80
CA PRO A 38 0.37 13.97 0.09
C PRO A 38 0.93 12.60 0.50
N ASN A 39 0.92 12.26 1.78
CA ASN A 39 1.41 10.95 2.26
C ASN A 39 0.64 9.79 1.67
N LEU A 40 -0.71 9.87 1.65
CA LEU A 40 -1.55 8.84 1.03
C LEU A 40 -1.25 8.70 -0.47
N VAL A 41 -1.04 9.83 -1.17
CA VAL A 41 -0.68 9.80 -2.59
C VAL A 41 0.66 9.10 -2.82
N ASN A 42 1.67 9.42 -2.03
CA ASN A 42 3.00 8.82 -2.16
C ASN A 42 2.96 7.32 -1.87
N GLU A 43 2.36 6.95 -0.75
CA GLU A 43 2.22 5.56 -0.31
C GLU A 43 1.47 4.71 -1.35
N THR A 44 0.29 5.15 -1.78
CA THR A 44 -0.50 4.41 -2.79
C THR A 44 0.23 4.32 -4.13
N ARG A 45 0.94 5.37 -4.56
CA ARG A 45 1.76 5.35 -5.78
C ARG A 45 2.94 4.39 -5.69
N MET A 46 3.57 4.22 -4.53
CA MET A 46 4.65 3.24 -4.35
C MET A 46 4.21 1.81 -4.73
N TYR A 47 2.93 1.50 -4.52
CA TYR A 47 2.34 0.20 -4.86
C TYR A 47 1.69 0.14 -6.24
N GLY A 48 1.68 1.26 -6.99
CA GLY A 48 1.12 1.34 -8.35
C GLY A 48 -0.33 1.80 -8.39
N GLY A 49 -0.82 2.48 -7.35
CA GLY A 49 -2.09 3.19 -7.37
C GLY A 49 -2.04 4.41 -8.29
N VAL A 50 -3.08 4.59 -9.12
CA VAL A 50 -3.16 5.68 -10.09
C VAL A 50 -4.18 6.71 -9.61
N TRP A 51 -3.71 7.93 -9.37
CA TRP A 51 -4.57 9.06 -9.00
C TRP A 51 -4.97 9.86 -10.22
N THR A 52 -6.27 10.12 -10.36
CA THR A 52 -6.84 11.00 -11.39
C THR A 52 -7.78 12.03 -10.76
N HIS A 53 -7.81 13.22 -11.35
CA HIS A 53 -8.74 14.29 -11.00
C HIS A 53 -9.80 14.36 -12.11
N THR A 54 -11.01 13.89 -11.81
CA THR A 54 -12.05 13.60 -12.82
C THR A 54 -13.12 14.68 -12.91
N ALA A 55 -13.34 15.45 -11.84
CA ALA A 55 -14.28 16.56 -11.78
C ALA A 55 -13.76 17.63 -10.80
N PRO A 56 -14.29 18.87 -10.78
CA PRO A 56 -13.72 19.99 -10.01
C PRO A 56 -13.34 19.66 -8.56
N SER A 57 -14.09 18.79 -7.89
CA SER A 57 -13.86 18.35 -6.50
C SER A 57 -13.70 16.83 -6.34
N THR A 58 -13.59 16.06 -7.43
CA THR A 58 -13.57 14.60 -7.37
C THR A 58 -12.20 14.04 -7.75
N TRP A 59 -11.61 13.31 -6.81
CA TRP A 59 -10.37 12.58 -6.99
C TRP A 59 -10.66 11.08 -6.94
N THR A 60 -10.06 10.34 -7.85
CA THR A 60 -10.19 8.89 -7.92
C THR A 60 -8.85 8.23 -7.81
N LEU A 61 -8.78 7.17 -7.00
CA LEU A 61 -7.64 6.26 -6.92
C LEU A 61 -8.05 4.93 -7.54
N THR A 62 -7.38 4.58 -8.63
CA THR A 62 -7.64 3.35 -9.38
C THR A 62 -6.51 2.36 -9.17
N TRP A 63 -6.90 1.12 -8.97
CA TRP A 63 -5.99 -0.01 -8.79
C TRP A 63 -6.16 -1.07 -9.86
N SER A 64 -5.10 -1.83 -10.11
CA SER A 64 -5.20 -3.13 -10.74
C SER A 64 -5.34 -4.21 -9.67
N ALA A 65 -5.88 -5.38 -10.02
CA ALA A 65 -6.00 -6.49 -9.07
C ALA A 65 -4.65 -6.90 -8.46
N ALA A 66 -3.55 -6.78 -9.20
CA ALA A 66 -2.21 -7.07 -8.69
C ALA A 66 -1.72 -5.98 -7.73
N THR A 67 -1.84 -4.70 -8.13
CA THR A 67 -1.35 -3.58 -7.32
C THR A 67 -2.14 -3.41 -6.03
N ILE A 68 -3.44 -3.67 -6.03
CA ILE A 68 -4.23 -3.61 -4.80
C ILE A 68 -3.87 -4.75 -3.83
N LYS A 69 -3.62 -5.96 -4.33
CA LYS A 69 -3.19 -7.08 -3.49
C LYS A 69 -1.84 -6.79 -2.85
N ASP A 70 -0.92 -6.25 -3.63
CA ASP A 70 0.40 -5.88 -3.13
C ASP A 70 0.31 -4.76 -2.09
N TYR A 71 -0.51 -3.73 -2.34
CA TYR A 71 -0.78 -2.68 -1.35
C TYR A 71 -1.41 -3.25 -0.08
N TYR A 72 -2.42 -4.09 -0.21
CA TYR A 72 -3.16 -4.61 0.93
C TYR A 72 -2.33 -5.54 1.81
N LEU A 73 -1.59 -6.46 1.18
CA LEU A 73 -0.82 -7.47 1.90
C LEU A 73 0.54 -6.97 2.34
N ASN A 74 1.24 -6.19 1.52
CA ASN A 74 2.61 -5.80 1.82
C ASN A 74 2.70 -4.40 2.45
N ASN A 75 1.61 -3.63 2.46
CA ASN A 75 1.57 -2.37 3.19
C ASN A 75 0.70 -2.50 4.45
N ILE A 76 -0.62 -2.64 4.27
CA ILE A 76 -1.58 -2.57 5.38
C ILE A 76 -1.34 -3.71 6.36
N LEU A 77 -1.33 -4.96 5.91
CA LEU A 77 -1.12 -6.10 6.81
C LEU A 77 0.23 -6.06 7.54
N ILE A 78 1.31 -5.69 6.84
CA ILE A 78 2.65 -5.61 7.45
C ILE A 78 2.73 -4.45 8.44
N HIS A 79 2.07 -3.33 8.18
CA HIS A 79 1.93 -2.22 9.14
C HIS A 79 1.25 -2.69 10.43
N GLU A 80 0.09 -3.35 10.31
CA GLU A 80 -0.63 -3.86 11.48
C GLU A 80 0.18 -4.93 12.24
N LEU A 81 0.95 -5.76 11.52
CA LEU A 81 1.88 -6.70 12.14
C LEU A 81 3.01 -5.96 12.89
N GLY A 82 3.48 -4.85 12.36
CA GLY A 82 4.42 -3.95 13.05
C GLY A 82 3.86 -3.48 14.39
N HIS A 83 2.60 -3.07 14.46
CA HIS A 83 1.95 -2.72 15.73
C HIS A 83 1.90 -3.88 16.74
N LEU A 84 1.68 -5.10 16.25
CA LEU A 84 1.61 -6.30 17.08
C LEU A 84 2.98 -6.70 17.64
N LEU A 85 4.04 -6.50 16.85
CA LEU A 85 5.42 -6.86 17.21
C LEU A 85 6.17 -5.75 17.95
N ASP A 86 5.60 -4.54 18.04
CA ASP A 86 6.18 -3.44 18.80
C ASP A 86 5.98 -3.63 20.31
N ASP A 87 6.93 -4.31 20.94
CA ASP A 87 6.97 -4.54 22.39
C ASP A 87 7.67 -3.42 23.18
N ARG A 88 8.31 -2.48 22.49
CA ARG A 88 9.18 -1.45 23.08
C ARG A 88 8.49 -0.09 23.21
N ASN A 89 7.64 0.29 22.27
CA ASN A 89 7.01 1.61 22.26
C ASN A 89 5.60 1.53 22.84
N SER A 90 5.29 2.39 23.81
CA SER A 90 3.95 2.52 24.39
C SER A 90 3.20 3.74 23.86
N GLY A 91 3.91 4.75 23.37
CA GLY A 91 3.33 5.99 22.84
C GLY A 91 2.76 5.81 21.43
N TYR A 92 1.58 6.39 21.18
CA TYR A 92 0.90 6.31 19.87
C TYR A 92 1.81 6.70 18.70
N VAL A 93 2.46 7.87 18.79
CA VAL A 93 3.31 8.40 17.70
C VAL A 93 4.47 7.47 17.36
N ASP A 94 5.13 6.91 18.38
CA ASP A 94 6.31 6.05 18.15
C ASP A 94 5.91 4.66 17.66
N ARG A 95 4.75 4.15 18.07
CA ARG A 95 4.16 2.91 17.54
C ARG A 95 3.78 3.04 16.07
N GLU A 96 3.19 4.16 15.66
CA GLU A 96 2.89 4.44 14.25
C GLU A 96 4.17 4.53 13.41
N ARG A 97 5.20 5.25 13.90
CA ARG A 97 6.50 5.33 13.21
C ARG A 97 7.16 3.96 13.04
N TYR A 98 7.10 3.13 14.08
CA TYR A 98 7.64 1.77 14.00
C TYR A 98 6.90 0.93 12.97
N ALA A 99 5.56 0.95 12.99
CA ALA A 99 4.74 0.22 12.04
C ALA A 99 4.96 0.69 10.59
N GLU A 100 5.05 2.00 10.35
CA GLU A 100 5.39 2.57 9.04
C GLU A 100 6.77 2.09 8.56
N TRP A 101 7.79 2.17 9.42
CA TRP A 101 9.13 1.65 9.10
C TRP A 101 9.10 0.14 8.82
N PHE A 102 8.37 -0.62 9.62
CA PHE A 102 8.26 -2.07 9.51
C PHE A 102 7.61 -2.48 8.19
N ALA A 103 6.54 -1.79 7.77
CA ALA A 103 5.90 -1.99 6.47
C ALA A 103 6.84 -1.66 5.30
N ILE A 104 7.66 -0.60 5.41
CA ILE A 104 8.66 -0.28 4.39
C ILE A 104 9.74 -1.36 4.31
N GLU A 105 10.29 -1.78 5.46
CA GLU A 105 11.43 -2.69 5.52
C GLU A 105 11.05 -4.12 5.10
N TYR A 106 9.94 -4.64 5.63
CA TYR A 106 9.57 -6.04 5.46
C TYR A 106 8.46 -6.26 4.41
N GLY A 107 7.75 -5.21 4.02
CA GLY A 107 6.71 -5.27 3.01
C GLY A 107 7.15 -4.70 1.66
N PHE A 108 7.45 -3.40 1.63
CA PHE A 108 7.73 -2.69 0.39
C PHE A 108 9.05 -3.12 -0.27
N ARG A 109 10.17 -3.07 0.45
CA ARG A 109 11.50 -3.36 -0.11
C ARG A 109 11.62 -4.78 -0.68
N PRO A 110 11.15 -5.85 -0.01
CA PRO A 110 11.22 -7.20 -0.55
C PRO A 110 10.33 -7.39 -1.78
N THR A 111 9.15 -6.76 -1.80
CA THR A 111 8.23 -6.78 -2.95
C THR A 111 8.88 -6.13 -4.17
N GLN A 112 9.54 -4.98 -3.99
CA GLN A 112 10.27 -4.31 -5.07
C GLN A 112 11.45 -5.14 -5.58
N ALA A 113 12.27 -5.70 -4.68
CA ALA A 113 13.39 -6.57 -5.06
C ALA A 113 12.93 -7.77 -5.91
N SER A 114 11.79 -8.37 -5.53
CA SER A 114 11.17 -9.48 -6.27
C SER A 114 10.70 -9.06 -7.66
N ARG A 115 10.02 -7.91 -7.77
CA ARG A 115 9.58 -7.33 -9.07
C ARG A 115 10.76 -7.03 -9.99
N HIS A 116 11.83 -6.42 -9.47
CA HIS A 116 13.05 -6.14 -10.23
C HIS A 116 13.74 -7.42 -10.71
N SER A 117 13.84 -8.43 -9.86
CA SER A 117 14.42 -9.73 -10.21
C SER A 117 13.64 -10.44 -11.32
N ALA A 118 12.30 -10.41 -11.25
CA ALA A 118 11.43 -10.99 -12.28
C ALA A 118 11.55 -10.27 -13.64
N SER A 119 11.71 -8.93 -13.63
CA SER A 119 11.94 -8.12 -14.83
C SER A 119 13.32 -8.38 -15.45
N GLY A 120 14.37 -8.46 -14.64
CA GLY A 120 15.73 -8.76 -15.08
C GLY A 120 15.86 -10.11 -15.77
N ARG A 121 15.16 -11.13 -15.27
CA ARG A 121 15.15 -12.48 -15.86
C ARG A 121 14.48 -12.54 -17.25
N ARG A 122 13.60 -11.58 -17.58
CA ARG A 122 12.93 -11.48 -18.90
C ARG A 122 13.77 -10.79 -19.96
N ARG A 123 14.78 -9.99 -19.59
CA ARG A 123 15.72 -9.40 -20.56
C ARG A 123 16.79 -10.42 -20.92
N GLY A 124 16.43 -11.38 -21.77
CA GLY A 124 17.40 -12.26 -22.43
C GLY A 124 18.50 -11.40 -23.07
N VAL A 125 19.74 -11.62 -22.64
CA VAL A 125 20.93 -10.93 -23.14
C VAL A 125 21.02 -11.17 -24.65
N LYS A 126 20.62 -10.19 -25.47
CA LYS A 126 20.93 -10.20 -26.91
C LYS A 126 22.42 -9.93 -27.07
N ARG A 127 23.22 -11.00 -27.10
CA ARG A 127 24.63 -10.91 -27.52
C ARG A 127 24.66 -10.42 -28.95
N ARG A 128 25.07 -9.16 -29.16
CA ARG A 128 25.41 -8.65 -30.49
C ARG A 128 26.76 -9.24 -30.86
N HIS A 129 26.77 -10.27 -31.70
CA HIS A 129 27.97 -10.71 -32.39
C HIS A 129 28.24 -9.72 -33.53
N HIS A 130 29.35 -8.99 -33.45
CA HIS A 130 29.88 -8.25 -34.58
C HIS A 130 30.54 -9.26 -35.53
N ALA A 131 30.15 -9.18 -36.81
CA ALA A 131 30.75 -9.86 -37.94
C ALA A 131 32.00 -9.11 -38.42
#